data_AF-A0A7I7LBX3-F1
#
_entry.id   AF-A0A7I7LBX3-F1
#
_cell.length_a   1.000
_cell.length_b   1.000
_cell.length_c   1.000
_cell.angle_alpha   90.00
_cell.angle_beta   90.00
_cell.angle_gamma   90.00
#
_symmetry.space_group_name_H-M   'P 1'
#
loop_
_entity.id
_entity.type
_entity.pdbx_description
1 polymer ?
#
loop_
_entity_poly.entity_id
_entity_poly.type
_entity_poly.pdbx_seq_one_letter_code
_entity_poly.pdbx_strand_id
1 'polypeptide(L)'
;MRVLAAAAMLGLAGCSGGGDHSGTASTSSTGTACRTLAADPGWYGDNRDRINEMIGRLGSCGKSGSVADGAPVALFDWDNTMVRNDIGNATLFWMIRNSKVRQPAAGDWTSTSPYLTPPAASRRPASPCRPAPKPDAPTS
;
A
#
# COMPACT_ATOMS: atom_id res chain seq x y z
N MET A 1 44.23 -18.61 33.75
CA MET A 1 43.58 -17.57 34.57
C MET A 1 42.16 -17.41 34.06
N ARG A 2 41.17 -17.93 34.80
CA ARG A 2 39.75 -17.97 34.41
C ARG A 2 39.08 -16.70 34.93
N VAL A 3 38.50 -15.88 34.06
CA VAL A 3 37.59 -14.81 34.47
C VAL A 3 36.18 -15.29 34.16
N LEU A 4 35.43 -15.59 35.23
CA LEU A 4 33.99 -15.81 35.18
C LEU A 4 33.32 -14.44 35.06
N ALA A 5 32.68 -14.17 33.92
CA ALA A 5 31.74 -13.07 33.79
C ALA A 5 30.32 -13.67 33.88
N ALA A 6 29.67 -13.43 35.02
CA ALA A 6 28.26 -13.69 35.21
C ALA A 6 27.45 -12.63 34.45
N ALA A 7 26.76 -13.03 33.39
CA ALA A 7 25.76 -12.20 32.72
C ALA A 7 24.38 -12.65 33.17
N ALA A 8 23.70 -11.74 33.88
CA ALA A 8 22.36 -11.93 34.41
C ALA A 8 21.34 -12.27 33.30
N MET A 9 20.49 -13.26 33.57
CA MET A 9 19.34 -13.55 32.73
C MET A 9 18.32 -12.41 32.84
N LEU A 10 18.09 -11.68 31.74
CA LEU A 10 16.87 -10.89 31.58
C LEU A 10 15.78 -11.81 31.04
N GLY A 11 14.84 -12.21 31.91
CA GLY A 11 13.61 -12.87 31.51
C GLY A 11 12.70 -11.88 30.76
N LEU A 12 12.48 -12.13 29.47
CA LEU A 12 11.37 -11.52 28.74
C LEU A 12 10.10 -12.29 29.07
N ALA A 13 9.38 -11.83 30.08
CA ALA A 13 7.96 -12.13 30.25
C ALA A 13 7.19 -11.31 29.21
N GLY A 14 7.05 -11.85 28.00
CA GLY A 14 6.15 -11.34 26.98
C GLY A 14 4.79 -12.00 27.13
N CYS A 15 3.80 -11.28 27.66
CA CYS A 15 2.42 -11.73 27.74
C CYS A 15 1.91 -12.09 26.34
N SER A 16 1.56 -13.37 26.15
CA SER A 16 0.71 -13.80 25.04
C SER A 16 -0.68 -13.20 25.27
N GLY A 17 -0.89 -11.98 24.78
CA GLY A 17 -2.21 -11.36 24.71
C GLY A 17 -3.02 -12.04 23.61
N GLY A 18 -3.60 -13.20 23.93
CA GLY A 18 -4.75 -13.73 23.21
C GLY A 18 -5.89 -12.75 23.36
N GLY A 19 -5.94 -11.75 22.49
CA GLY A 19 -7.09 -10.89 22.34
C GLY A 19 -8.20 -11.69 21.70
N ASP A 20 -8.94 -12.44 22.51
CA ASP A 20 -10.30 -12.83 22.17
C ASP A 20 -11.08 -11.53 21.95
N HIS A 21 -11.16 -11.10 20.70
CA HIS A 21 -12.15 -10.12 20.27
C HIS A 21 -13.53 -10.80 20.39
N SER A 22 -14.02 -10.93 21.62
CA SER A 22 -15.44 -11.04 21.90
C SER A 22 -16.06 -9.73 21.44
N GLY A 23 -16.38 -9.67 20.14
CA GLY A 23 -17.32 -8.74 19.61
C GLY A 23 -18.64 -9.00 20.32
N THR A 24 -18.92 -8.21 21.34
CA THR A 24 -20.25 -8.11 21.94
C THR A 24 -21.21 -7.84 20.80
N ALA A 25 -21.93 -8.87 20.39
CA ALA A 25 -23.04 -8.78 19.48
C ALA A 25 -24.12 -7.94 20.19
N SER A 26 -24.15 -6.65 19.87
CA SER A 26 -25.31 -5.82 20.17
C SER A 26 -26.46 -6.31 19.31
N THR A 27 -27.22 -7.24 19.86
CA THR A 27 -28.51 -7.66 19.34
C THR A 27 -29.48 -6.49 19.49
N SER A 28 -29.78 -5.82 18.39
CA SER A 28 -30.94 -4.94 18.28
C SER A 28 -31.69 -5.31 17.01
N SER A 29 -32.57 -6.30 17.16
CA SER A 29 -33.53 -6.73 16.15
C SER A 29 -34.75 -5.82 16.17
N THR A 30 -34.73 -4.80 15.31
CA THR A 30 -35.93 -4.09 14.83
C THR A 30 -35.74 -3.95 13.32
N GLY A 31 -36.41 -4.84 12.56
CA GLY A 31 -36.42 -4.94 11.09
C GLY A 31 -35.13 -4.53 10.39
N THR A 32 -34.26 -5.49 10.02
CA THR A 32 -32.89 -5.27 9.53
C THR A 32 -32.79 -4.09 8.55
N ALA A 33 -32.59 -2.89 9.10
CA ALA A 33 -32.29 -1.72 8.31
C ALA A 33 -30.96 -2.00 7.61
N CYS A 34 -30.87 -1.61 6.35
CA CYS A 34 -29.66 -1.75 5.56
C CYS A 34 -28.44 -1.27 6.34
N ARG A 35 -27.34 -2.03 6.30
CA ARG A 35 -26.07 -1.56 6.86
C ARG A 35 -25.70 -0.26 6.14
N THR A 36 -25.39 0.77 6.91
CA THR A 36 -24.85 2.03 6.43
C THR A 36 -23.34 2.08 6.64
N LEU A 37 -22.69 3.00 5.94
CA LEU A 37 -21.27 3.28 6.13
C LEU A 37 -20.98 3.70 7.57
N ALA A 38 -19.86 3.25 8.11
CA ALA A 38 -19.43 3.60 9.46
C ALA A 38 -19.34 5.12 9.62
N ALA A 39 -19.75 5.63 10.79
CA ALA A 39 -19.48 7.00 11.15
C ALA A 39 -17.98 7.12 11.47
N ASP A 40 -17.28 7.98 10.74
CA ASP A 40 -15.83 8.18 10.82
C ASP A 40 -15.52 9.68 10.63
N PRO A 41 -14.63 10.28 11.42
CA PRO A 41 -14.29 11.70 11.30
C PRO A 41 -13.57 12.06 10.00
N GLY A 42 -13.09 11.08 9.23
CA GLY A 42 -12.47 11.26 7.92
C GLY A 42 -13.47 11.56 6.80
N TRP A 43 -14.78 11.42 7.02
CA TRP A 43 -15.79 11.86 6.06
C TRP A 43 -15.86 13.39 6.02
N TYR A 44 -15.69 13.95 4.82
CA TYR A 44 -15.84 15.39 4.61
C TYR A 44 -17.31 15.77 4.43
N GLY A 45 -17.78 16.75 5.20
CA GLY A 45 -19.13 17.31 5.07
C GLY A 45 -20.23 16.24 5.14
N ASP A 46 -21.15 16.28 4.18
CA ASP A 46 -22.29 15.37 4.07
C ASP A 46 -22.04 14.16 3.14
N ASN A 47 -20.78 13.93 2.73
CA ASN A 47 -20.44 12.88 1.75
C ASN A 47 -20.89 11.48 2.19
N ARG A 48 -20.73 11.16 3.47
CA ARG A 48 -21.17 9.88 4.02
C ARG A 48 -22.66 9.64 3.79
N ASP A 49 -23.47 10.66 4.05
CA ASP A 49 -24.93 10.55 4.00
C ASP A 49 -25.41 10.48 2.55
N ARG A 50 -24.79 11.25 1.65
CA ARG A 50 -25.05 11.16 0.20
C ARG A 50 -24.71 9.79 -0.38
N ILE A 51 -23.59 9.20 0.02
CA ILE A 51 -23.21 7.85 -0.45
C ILE A 51 -24.16 6.80 0.13
N ASN A 52 -24.54 6.90 1.42
CA ASN A 52 -25.56 6.02 2.01
C ASN A 52 -26.90 6.12 1.26
N GLU A 53 -27.33 7.32 0.90
CA GLU A 53 -28.54 7.54 0.11
C GLU A 53 -28.43 6.92 -1.28
N MET A 54 -27.30 7.12 -1.98
CA MET A 54 -27.03 6.49 -3.27
C MET A 54 -27.08 4.96 -3.18
N ILE A 55 -26.40 4.37 -2.19
CA ILE A 55 -26.41 2.92 -1.96
C ILE A 55 -27.83 2.43 -1.67
N GLY A 56 -28.63 3.17 -0.90
CA GLY A 56 -30.03 2.83 -0.62
C GLY A 56 -30.92 2.90 -1.86
N ARG A 57 -30.65 3.82 -2.79
CA ARG A 57 -31.40 3.97 -4.04
C ARG A 57 -31.03 2.95 -5.11
N LEU A 58 -29.74 2.64 -5.26
CA LEU A 58 -29.22 1.79 -6.34
C LEU A 58 -29.04 0.33 -5.91
N GLY A 59 -28.82 0.08 -4.62
CA GLY A 59 -28.50 -1.23 -4.07
C GLY A 59 -29.70 -2.01 -3.55
N SER A 60 -29.44 -3.25 -3.12
CA SER A 60 -30.41 -4.10 -2.43
C SER A 60 -29.74 -4.75 -1.22
N CYS A 61 -30.27 -4.49 -0.04
CA CYS A 61 -29.61 -4.82 1.22
C CYS A 61 -29.58 -6.32 1.48
N GLY A 62 -28.39 -6.87 1.75
CA GLY A 62 -28.21 -8.28 2.10
C GLY A 62 -28.47 -9.27 0.97
N LYS A 63 -28.72 -8.82 -0.26
CA LYS A 63 -28.86 -9.69 -1.43
C LYS A 63 -27.54 -9.75 -2.18
N SER A 64 -27.04 -10.95 -2.43
CA SER A 64 -26.06 -11.17 -3.49
C SER A 64 -26.73 -10.86 -4.83
N GLY A 65 -26.16 -9.96 -5.62
CA GLY A 65 -26.56 -9.68 -7.00
C GLY A 65 -25.44 -10.02 -7.96
N SER A 66 -25.80 -10.44 -9.17
CA SER A 66 -24.84 -10.60 -10.27
C SER A 66 -24.74 -9.30 -11.06
N VAL A 67 -23.52 -8.90 -11.43
CA VAL A 67 -23.31 -7.76 -12.35
C VAL A 67 -23.96 -8.04 -13.71
N ALA A 68 -23.96 -9.31 -14.16
CA ALA A 68 -24.61 -9.69 -15.41
C ALA A 68 -26.13 -9.45 -15.39
N ASP A 69 -26.73 -9.50 -14.20
CA ASP A 69 -28.17 -9.29 -13.98
C ASP A 69 -28.48 -7.83 -13.60
N GLY A 70 -27.51 -6.92 -13.74
CA GLY A 70 -27.68 -5.48 -13.51
C GLY A 70 -27.36 -5.01 -12.09
N ALA A 71 -26.65 -5.79 -11.27
CA ALA A 71 -26.17 -5.30 -9.98
C ALA A 71 -25.23 -4.09 -10.18
N PRO A 72 -25.38 -3.02 -9.38
CA PRO A 72 -24.57 -1.81 -9.53
C PRO A 72 -23.10 -2.07 -9.21
N VAL A 73 -22.22 -1.41 -9.98
CA VAL A 73 -20.76 -1.45 -9.78
C VAL A 73 -20.25 -0.03 -9.59
N ALA A 74 -19.34 0.15 -8.65
CA ALA A 74 -18.59 1.40 -8.45
C ALA A 74 -17.12 1.16 -8.77
N LEU A 75 -16.49 2.13 -9.44
CA LEU A 75 -15.07 2.11 -9.75
C LEU A 75 -14.39 3.21 -8.96
N PHE A 76 -13.22 2.90 -8.41
CA PHE A 76 -12.39 3.85 -7.68
C PHE A 76 -11.00 3.84 -8.30
N ASP A 77 -10.47 5.03 -8.55
CA ASP A 77 -9.06 5.19 -8.88
C ASP A 77 -8.18 4.82 -7.67
N TRP A 78 -6.89 4.56 -7.91
CA TRP A 78 -5.97 4.11 -6.88
C TRP A 78 -5.29 5.27 -6.16
N ASP A 79 -4.36 5.94 -6.85
CA ASP A 79 -3.51 6.97 -6.29
C ASP A 79 -4.30 8.26 -6.03
N ASN A 80 -4.08 8.87 -4.86
CA ASN A 80 -4.83 10.03 -4.36
C ASN A 80 -6.36 9.85 -4.27
N THR A 81 -6.88 8.62 -4.37
CA THR A 81 -8.30 8.29 -4.18
C THR A 81 -8.48 7.23 -3.10
N MET A 82 -8.01 6.00 -3.35
CA MET A 82 -8.06 4.90 -2.36
C MET A 82 -6.89 4.98 -1.38
N VAL A 83 -5.73 5.40 -1.87
CA VAL A 83 -4.53 5.60 -1.07
C VAL A 83 -4.09 7.05 -1.13
N ARG A 84 -3.53 7.55 -0.03
CA ARG A 84 -2.93 8.89 -0.02
C ARG A 84 -1.59 8.86 -0.76
N ASN A 85 -1.34 9.89 -1.57
CA ASN A 85 -0.17 10.05 -2.42
C ASN A 85 -0.17 9.07 -3.61
N ASP A 86 0.99 8.94 -4.25
CA ASP A 86 1.21 8.22 -5.51
C ASP A 86 2.19 7.05 -5.30
N ILE A 87 1.74 5.84 -5.60
CA ILE A 87 2.52 4.61 -5.39
C ILE A 87 3.72 4.53 -6.33
N GLY A 88 3.62 5.09 -7.54
CA GLY A 88 4.71 5.18 -8.51
C GLY A 88 5.86 6.02 -7.99
N ASN A 89 5.55 7.19 -7.41
CA ASN A 89 6.53 8.06 -6.77
C ASN A 89 7.19 7.38 -5.56
N ALA A 90 6.40 6.78 -4.67
CA ALA A 90 6.92 6.06 -3.51
C ALA A 90 7.88 4.93 -3.96
N THR A 91 7.49 4.18 -4.99
CA THR A 91 8.29 3.08 -5.54
C THR A 91 9.56 3.60 -6.20
N LEU A 92 9.48 4.66 -7.01
CA LEU A 92 10.62 5.26 -7.69
C LEU A 92 11.65 5.78 -6.67
N PHE A 93 11.21 6.53 -5.66
CA PHE A 93 12.10 7.03 -4.62
C PHE A 93 12.75 5.90 -3.83
N TRP A 94 12.00 4.84 -3.52
CA TRP A 94 12.57 3.65 -2.89
C TRP A 94 13.62 3.00 -3.80
N MET A 95 13.36 2.83 -5.09
CA MET A 95 14.32 2.24 -6.02
C MET A 95 15.61 3.05 -6.13
N ILE A 96 15.51 4.39 -6.21
CA ILE A 96 16.68 5.27 -6.26
C ILE A 96 17.47 5.16 -4.96
N ARG A 97 16.80 5.28 -3.81
CA ARG A 97 17.45 5.21 -2.48
C ARG A 97 18.14 3.87 -2.24
N ASN A 98 17.62 2.79 -2.81
CA ASN A 98 18.12 1.43 -2.60
C ASN A 98 18.95 0.89 -3.78
N SER A 99 19.40 1.75 -4.69
CA SER A 99 20.20 1.36 -5.86
C SER A 99 19.58 0.24 -6.70
N LYS A 100 18.25 0.29 -6.90
CA LYS A 100 17.47 -0.70 -7.66
C LYS A 100 17.13 -0.27 -9.08
N VAL A 101 17.61 0.91 -9.52
CA VAL A 101 17.50 1.33 -10.92
C VAL A 101 18.59 0.63 -11.74
N ARG A 102 18.18 -0.26 -12.66
CA ARG A 102 19.09 -0.96 -13.57
C ARG A 102 19.69 0.03 -14.57
N GLN A 103 21.02 -0.01 -14.73
CA GLN A 103 21.72 0.75 -15.76
C GLN A 103 21.46 0.13 -17.15
N PRO A 104 21.33 0.93 -18.22
CA PRO A 104 21.27 0.42 -19.58
C PRO A 104 22.58 -0.28 -19.97
N ALA A 105 22.54 -1.08 -21.04
CA ALA A 105 23.71 -1.80 -21.53
C ALA A 105 24.85 -0.81 -21.85
N ALA A 106 26.09 -1.17 -21.50
CA ALA A 106 27.27 -0.32 -21.63
C ALA A 106 27.18 1.07 -20.94
N GLY A 107 26.15 1.31 -20.12
CA GLY A 107 25.88 2.63 -19.53
C GLY A 107 25.35 3.66 -20.54
N ASP A 108 24.86 3.22 -21.70
CA ASP A 108 24.34 4.12 -22.73
C ASP A 108 22.89 4.55 -22.43
N TRP A 109 22.76 5.72 -21.83
CA TRP A 109 21.47 6.32 -21.48
C TRP A 109 20.70 6.85 -22.69
N THR A 110 21.35 7.09 -23.84
CA THR A 110 20.64 7.54 -25.06
C THR A 110 19.62 6.50 -25.53
N SER A 111 19.85 5.22 -25.21
CA SER A 111 18.93 4.11 -25.50
C SER A 111 17.63 4.12 -24.67
N THR A 112 17.57 4.90 -23.58
CA THR A 112 16.43 4.84 -22.63
C THR A 112 15.30 5.82 -22.94
N SER A 113 15.60 6.92 -23.65
CA SER A 113 14.60 7.91 -24.03
C SER A 113 15.05 8.71 -25.25
N PRO A 114 14.20 8.86 -26.29
CA PRO A 114 14.53 9.66 -27.47
C PRO A 114 14.60 11.17 -27.17
N TYR A 115 14.12 11.61 -26.00
CA TYR A 115 14.10 13.00 -25.59
C TYR A 115 15.33 13.41 -24.76
N LEU A 116 16.23 12.47 -24.44
CA LEU A 116 17.49 12.77 -23.76
C LEU A 116 18.41 13.57 -24.69
N THR A 117 18.74 14.79 -24.28
CA THR A 117 19.69 15.61 -25.03
C THR A 117 21.11 15.07 -24.90
N PRO A 118 22.00 15.29 -25.88
CA PRO A 118 23.39 14.83 -25.79
C PRO A 118 24.13 15.31 -24.52
N PRO A 119 23.95 16.56 -24.04
CA PRO A 119 24.53 17.00 -22.76
C PRO A 119 23.96 16.26 -21.54
N ALA A 120 22.68 15.85 -21.57
CA ALA A 120 22.08 15.09 -20.48
C ALA A 120 22.58 13.65 -20.45
N ALA A 121 22.67 12.99 -21.60
CA ALA A 121 23.14 11.61 -21.72
C ALA A 121 24.64 11.44 -21.39
N SER A 122 25.44 12.49 -21.57
CA SER A 122 26.88 12.49 -21.26
C SER A 122 27.22 12.83 -19.80
N ARG A 123 26.24 13.23 -18.97
CA ARG A 123 26.48 13.49 -17.55
C ARG A 123 26.83 12.20 -16.83
N ARG A 124 28.04 12.13 -16.28
CA ARG A 124 28.44 11.05 -15.37
C ARG A 124 28.04 11.40 -13.93
N PRO A 125 27.43 10.48 -13.18
CA PRO A 125 27.26 10.67 -11.74
C PRO A 125 28.64 10.83 -11.06
N ALA A 126 28.73 11.72 -10.08
CA ALA A 126 29.98 12.12 -9.41
C ALA A 126 30.69 10.98 -8.64
N SER A 127 30.01 9.86 -8.44
CA SER A 127 30.54 8.62 -7.88
C SER A 127 30.03 7.46 -8.73
N PRO A 128 30.83 6.42 -9.02
CA PRO A 128 30.34 5.28 -9.76
C PRO A 128 29.20 4.64 -8.97
N CYS A 129 27.99 4.68 -9.53
CA CYS A 129 26.91 3.79 -9.09
C CYS A 129 27.50 2.38 -9.08
N ARG A 130 27.36 1.66 -7.95
CA ARG A 130 27.87 0.29 -7.78
C ARG A 130 27.55 -0.52 -9.05
N PRO A 131 28.50 -1.31 -9.58
CA PRO A 131 28.23 -2.11 -10.77
C PRO A 131 26.96 -2.93 -10.55
N ALA A 132 26.07 -2.93 -11.55
CA ALA A 132 24.86 -3.73 -11.50
C ALA A 132 25.26 -5.19 -11.20
N PRO A 133 24.54 -5.90 -10.30
CA PRO A 133 24.75 -7.32 -10.14
C PRO A 133 24.58 -8.01 -11.51
N LYS A 134 25.38 -9.05 -11.76
CA LYS A 134 25.26 -9.85 -12.99
C LYS A 134 23.80 -10.32 -13.15
N PRO A 135 23.31 -10.52 -14.39
CA PRO A 135 21.92 -10.89 -14.68
C PRO A 135 21.37 -12.09 -13.88
N ASP A 136 22.23 -12.90 -13.24
CA ASP A 136 21.86 -14.14 -12.56
C ASP A 136 22.40 -14.21 -11.11
N ALA A 137 22.86 -13.09 -10.55
CA ALA A 137 23.36 -13.09 -9.17
C ALA A 137 22.18 -13.16 -8.18
N PRO A 138 22.23 -14.04 -7.16
CA PRO A 138 21.17 -14.15 -6.17
C PRO A 138 21.01 -12.81 -5.44
N THR A 139 19.77 -12.36 -5.30
CA THR A 139 19.44 -11.18 -4.51
C THR A 139 19.73 -11.48 -3.05
N SER A 140 20.72 -10.78 -2.48
CA SER A 140 20.96 -10.73 -1.03
C SER A 140 19.88 -9.92 -0.33
#